data_AF-A0A3B8Q9B2-F1
#
_entry.id   AF-A0A3B8Q9B2-F1
#
_cell.length_a   1.000
_cell.length_b   1.000
_cell.length_c   1.000
_cell.angle_alpha   90.00
_cell.angle_beta   90.00
_cell.angle_gamma   90.00
#
_symmetry.space_group_name_H-M   'P 1'
#
loop_
_entity.id
_entity.type
_entity.pdbx_description
1 polymer ?
#
loop_
_entity_poly.entity_id
_entity_poly.type
_entity_poly.pdbx_seq_one_letter_code
_entity_poly.pdbx_strand_id
1 'polypeptide(L)' 'MPSNSCLVPISSAKTSRPITLKYLTGGSFDFSAAALPCRKLNPVELSWRISDHLPLWAEFGVRDGDGQ' A
#
# COMPACT_ATOMS: atom_id res chain seq x y z
N MET A 1 -27.87 -55.12 -0.78
CA MET A 1 -26.49 -54.79 -1.22
C MET A 1 -26.48 -53.29 -1.55
N PRO A 2 -25.64 -52.46 -0.90
CA PRO A 2 -25.91 -51.03 -0.74
C PRO A 2 -25.38 -50.15 -1.89
N SER A 3 -26.10 -49.05 -2.09
CA SER A 3 -25.63 -47.68 -2.35
C SER A 3 -24.43 -47.46 -3.28
N ASN A 4 -24.68 -46.79 -4.41
CA ASN A 4 -23.72 -45.85 -4.99
C ASN A 4 -24.36 -44.45 -5.08
N SER A 5 -24.28 -43.73 -3.97
CA SER A 5 -24.41 -42.28 -3.91
C SER A 5 -23.39 -41.65 -4.86
N CYS A 6 -23.88 -41.02 -5.93
CA CYS A 6 -23.06 -40.23 -6.84
C CYS A 6 -22.79 -38.89 -6.16
N LEU A 7 -21.66 -38.79 -5.45
CA LEU A 7 -21.20 -37.53 -4.88
C LEU A 7 -20.83 -36.58 -6.02
N VAL A 8 -21.61 -35.51 -6.15
CA VAL A 8 -21.27 -34.34 -6.97
C VAL A 8 -20.09 -33.61 -6.32
N PRO A 9 -19.00 -33.33 -7.03
CA PRO A 9 -17.93 -32.52 -6.46
C PRO A 9 -18.46 -31.10 -6.23
N ILE A 10 -18.37 -30.65 -4.98
CA ILE A 10 -18.71 -29.30 -4.56
C ILE A 10 -17.88 -28.31 -5.40
N SER A 11 -18.60 -27.41 -6.06
CA SER A 11 -18.10 -26.27 -6.84
C SER A 11 -16.88 -25.62 -6.19
N SER A 12 -15.86 -25.38 -7.02
CA SER A 12 -14.64 -24.62 -6.73
C SER A 12 -14.90 -23.48 -5.74
N ALA A 13 -14.30 -23.59 -4.55
CA ALA A 13 -14.32 -22.54 -3.57
C ALA A 13 -13.65 -21.29 -4.16
N LYS A 14 -14.46 -20.27 -4.48
CA LYS A 14 -13.98 -18.96 -4.92
C LYS A 14 -13.17 -18.36 -3.78
N THR A 15 -11.86 -18.53 -3.84
CA THR A 15 -10.92 -18.01 -2.84
C THR A 15 -10.91 -16.49 -2.99
N SER A 16 -11.60 -15.80 -2.08
CA SER A 16 -11.55 -14.34 -1.99
C SER A 16 -10.09 -13.92 -1.87
N ARG A 17 -9.60 -13.07 -2.79
CA ARG A 17 -8.24 -12.56 -2.69
C ARG A 17 -8.10 -11.84 -1.34
N PRO A 18 -7.14 -12.21 -0.48
CA PRO A 18 -6.95 -11.54 0.81
C PRO A 18 -6.58 -10.08 0.57
N ILE A 19 -7.21 -9.16 1.32
CA ILE A 19 -6.99 -7.69 1.22
C ILE A 19 -5.73 -7.21 1.97
N THR A 20 -4.89 -8.15 2.42
CA THR A 20 -3.68 -7.85 3.20
C THR A 20 -2.47 -7.77 2.27
N LEU A 21 -1.70 -6.69 2.41
CA LEU A 21 -0.40 -6.51 1.77
C LEU A 21 0.73 -6.63 2.80
N LYS A 22 1.86 -7.22 2.40
CA LYS A 22 3.04 -7.30 3.25
C LYS A 22 3.73 -5.94 3.28
N TYR A 23 3.75 -5.29 4.43
CA TYR A 23 4.56 -4.09 4.65
C TYR A 23 6.05 -4.44 4.48
N LEU A 24 6.78 -3.63 3.71
CA LEU A 24 8.21 -3.78 3.51
C LEU A 24 8.98 -2.70 4.28
N THR A 25 8.68 -1.44 3.99
CA THR A 25 9.34 -0.29 4.61
C THR A 25 8.48 0.96 4.45
N GLY A 26 8.89 2.07 5.05
CA GLY A 26 8.23 3.35 4.94
C GLY A 26 9.06 4.45 5.56
N GLY A 27 8.63 5.69 5.37
CA GLY A 27 9.33 6.84 5.90
C GLY A 27 8.64 8.15 5.59
N SER A 28 9.35 9.25 5.86
CA SER A 28 8.97 10.59 5.47
C SER A 28 9.83 11.04 4.28
N PHE A 29 9.28 11.91 3.44
CA PHE A 29 10.02 12.55 2.36
C PHE A 29 10.26 14.03 2.71
N ASP A 30 11.52 14.41 2.91
CA ASP A 30 11.87 15.80 3.14
C ASP A 30 11.99 16.56 1.81
N PHE A 31 10.97 17.36 1.51
CA PHE A 31 10.94 18.22 0.34
C PHE A 31 11.28 19.68 0.67
N SER A 32 11.69 19.99 1.90
CA SER A 32 11.96 21.37 2.36
C SER A 32 13.02 22.06 1.50
N ALA A 33 14.05 21.34 1.07
CA ALA A 33 15.10 21.85 0.18
C ALA A 33 14.60 22.21 -1.23
N ALA A 34 13.53 21.57 -1.69
CA ALA A 34 12.91 21.82 -2.99
C ALA A 34 11.73 22.80 -2.91
N ALA A 35 11.22 23.07 -1.70
CA ALA A 35 10.07 23.94 -1.49
C ALA A 35 10.47 25.41 -1.49
N LEU A 36 9.90 26.19 -2.43
CA LEU A 36 10.02 27.65 -2.48
C LEU A 36 11.48 28.17 -2.42
N PRO A 37 12.43 27.61 -3.19
CA PRO A 37 13.87 27.89 -3.04
C PRO A 37 14.23 29.37 -3.26
N CYS A 38 13.43 30.09 -4.07
CA CYS A 38 13.66 31.50 -4.37
C CYS A 38 13.30 32.46 -3.23
N ARG A 39 12.70 31.96 -2.13
CA ARG A 39 12.17 32.82 -1.06
C ARG A 39 13.01 32.85 0.23
N LYS A 40 14.12 32.10 0.29
CA LYS A 40 15.05 32.06 1.45
C LYS A 40 14.32 31.97 2.81
N LEU A 41 13.25 31.18 2.86
CA LEU A 41 12.40 31.07 4.05
C LEU A 41 13.11 30.25 5.13
N ASN A 42 12.96 30.64 6.38
CA ASN A 42 13.38 29.79 7.49
C ASN A 42 12.38 28.64 7.71
N PRO A 43 12.74 27.57 8.44
CA PRO A 43 11.87 26.40 8.62
C PRO A 43 10.48 26.71 9.21
N VAL A 44 10.38 27.73 10.08
CA VAL A 44 9.11 28.17 10.69
C VAL A 44 8.24 28.91 9.68
N GLU A 45 8.82 29.78 8.87
CA GLU A 45 8.09 30.50 7.81
C GLU A 45 7.64 29.55 6.69
N LEU A 46 8.42 28.51 6.44
CA LEU A 46 8.09 27.46 5.50
C LEU A 46 6.94 26.59 6.02
N SER A 47 6.95 26.22 7.31
CA SER A 47 5.91 25.37 7.91
C SER A 47 4.51 26.01 7.86
N TRP A 48 4.41 27.34 7.98
CA TRP A 48 3.15 28.08 7.79
C TRP A 48 2.57 27.97 6.38
N ARG A 49 3.38 27.60 5.38
CA ARG A 49 3.00 27.64 3.96
C ARG A 49 2.75 26.28 3.34
N ILE A 50 3.41 25.23 3.81
CA ILE A 50 3.39 23.91 3.15
C ILE A 50 3.02 22.75 4.08
N SER A 51 2.38 23.05 5.23
CA SER A 51 2.19 22.13 6.35
C SER A 51 3.53 21.77 7.01
N ASP A 52 3.52 21.66 8.33
CA ASP A 52 4.63 21.18 9.14
C ASP A 52 4.77 19.64 9.11
N HIS A 53 3.80 18.95 8.51
CA HIS A 53 3.83 17.50 8.35
C HIS A 53 4.45 17.10 7.01
N LEU A 54 5.58 16.39 7.08
CA LEU A 54 6.20 15.80 5.90
C LEU A 54 5.32 14.68 5.34
N PRO A 55 5.30 14.48 4.01
CA PRO A 55 4.48 13.47 3.37
C PRO A 55 5.07 12.11 3.74
N LEU A 56 4.18 11.18 4.09
CA LEU A 56 4.56 9.81 4.40
C LEU A 56 4.51 8.96 3.13
N TRP A 57 5.39 7.97 3.07
CA TRP A 57 5.35 6.91 2.06
C TRP A 57 5.51 5.55 2.73
N ALA A 58 4.94 4.53 2.11
CA ALA A 58 5.07 3.15 2.54
C ALA A 58 5.17 2.24 1.31
N GLU A 59 6.05 1.26 1.39
CA GLU A 59 6.27 0.25 0.37
C GLU A 59 5.66 -1.08 0.82
N PHE A 60 4.96 -1.72 -0.13
CA PHE A 60 4.31 -3.00 0.09
C PHE A 60 4.75 -4.00 -0.97
N GLY A 61 4.90 -5.26 -0.54
CA GLY A 61 5.20 -6.35 -1.47
C GLY A 61 4.01 -6.62 -2.38
N VAL A 62 4.28 -6.70 -3.68
CA VAL A 62 3.29 -7.19 -4.66
C VAL A 62 3.15 -8.70 -4.47
N ARG A 63 1.91 -9.20 -4.40
CA ARG A 63 1.67 -10.64 -4.50
C ARG A 63 1.79 -11.02 -5.97
N ASP A 64 2.82 -11.78 -6.31
CA ASP A 64 2.92 -12.43 -7.61
C ASP A 64 1.70 -13.34 -7.79
N GLY A 65 0.76 -12.90 -8.62
CA GLY A 65 -0.52 -13.58 -8.79
C GLY A 65 -1.15 -13.45 -10.17
N ASP A 66 -0.59 -12.65 -11.07
CA ASP A 66 -1.17 -12.41 -12.41
C ASP A 66 -0.07 -12.45 -13.51
N GLY A 67 0.99 -13.24 -13.29
CA GLY A 67 1.91 -13.66 -14.34
C GLY A 67 1.39 -14.94 -15.02
N GLN A 68 0.43 -14.77 -15.93
CA GLN A 68 0.17 -15.69 -17.03
C GLN A 68 0.73 -15.09 -18.32
#